data_AF-A0A662BTU9-F1
#
_entry.id   AF-A0A662BTU9-F1
#
_cell.length_a   1.000
_cell.length_b   1.000
_cell.length_c   1.000
_cell.angle_alpha   90.00
_cell.angle_beta   90.00
_cell.angle_gamma   90.00
#
_symmetry.space_group_name_H-M   'P 1'
#
loop_
_entity.id
_entity.type
_entity.pdbx_description
1 polymer ?
#
loop_
_entity_poly.entity_id
_entity_poly.type
_entity_poly.pdbx_seq_one_letter_code
_entity_poly.pdbx_strand_id
1 'polypeptide(L)'
;FGRTEYFLVYDEDKDEFSHFDNRSVENDAHGAGPKTAQKLFELGAEILITGNGPGGNAATVLEKTGVKVFIGAGEMTVKEAFDAYKNDKLKAI
;
A
#
# COMPACT_ATOMS: atom_id res chain seq x y z
N PHE A 1 -4.98 -5.40 0.24
CA PHE A 1 -3.71 -5.03 -0.42
C PHE A 1 -3.66 -5.49 -1.88
N GLY A 2 -3.33 -6.76 -2.18
CA GLY A 2 -2.90 -7.16 -3.54
C GLY A 2 -3.93 -7.05 -4.67
N ARG A 3 -5.21 -6.83 -4.35
CA ARG A 3 -6.29 -6.59 -5.32
C ARG A 3 -7.10 -5.34 -4.98
N THR A 4 -6.52 -4.39 -4.25
CA THR A 4 -7.16 -3.07 -4.15
C THR A 4 -7.26 -2.50 -5.55
N GLU A 5 -8.36 -1.82 -5.87
CA GLU A 5 -8.56 -1.27 -7.21
C GLU A 5 -7.60 -0.11 -7.46
N TYR A 6 -7.35 0.72 -6.44
CA TYR A 6 -6.51 1.90 -6.55
C TYR A 6 -5.58 2.06 -5.36
N PHE A 7 -4.48 2.75 -5.63
CA PHE A 7 -3.62 3.35 -4.62
C PHE A 7 -3.62 4.85 -4.83
N LEU A 8 -3.84 5.61 -3.75
CA LEU A 8 -3.46 7.02 -3.71
C LEU A 8 -2.00 7.09 -3.26
N VAL A 9 -1.21 7.88 -3.97
CA VAL A 9 0.20 8.14 -3.65
C VAL A 9 0.31 9.61 -3.29
N TYR A 10 0.90 9.89 -2.14
CA TYR A 10 1.19 11.24 -1.67
C TYR A 10 2.70 11.42 -1.57
N ASP A 11 3.21 12.41 -2.28
CA ASP A 11 4.60 12.86 -2.21
C ASP A 11 4.66 14.02 -1.20
N GLU A 12 5.12 13.75 0.02
CA GLU A 12 5.19 14.75 1.09
C GLU A 12 6.18 15.89 0.76
N ASP A 13 7.21 15.64 -0.05
CA ASP A 13 8.21 16.65 -0.41
C ASP A 13 7.67 17.65 -1.44
N LYS A 14 6.83 17.16 -2.37
CA LYS A 14 6.20 17.99 -3.40
C LYS A 14 4.82 18.52 -3.04
N ASP A 15 4.22 17.99 -1.98
CA ASP A 15 2.80 18.20 -1.64
C ASP A 15 1.86 17.83 -2.80
N GLU A 16 2.12 16.69 -3.45
CA GLU A 16 1.40 16.25 -4.64
C GLU A 16 0.70 14.91 -4.42
N PHE A 17 -0.53 14.80 -4.92
CA PHE A 17 -1.28 13.55 -4.98
C PHE A 17 -1.28 13.00 -6.40
N SER A 18 -1.01 11.71 -6.52
CA SER A 18 -1.24 10.92 -7.74
C SER A 18 -1.97 9.63 -7.39
N HIS A 19 -2.40 8.88 -8.39
CA HIS A 19 -3.02 7.60 -8.17
C HIS A 19 -2.48 6.55 -9.13
N PHE A 20 -2.51 5.31 -8.68
CA PHE A 20 -2.22 4.14 -9.49
C PHE A 20 -3.47 3.25 -9.57
N ASP A 21 -3.90 2.97 -10.80
CA ASP A 21 -4.98 2.03 -11.11
C ASP A 21 -4.43 0.60 -11.14
N ASN A 22 -4.78 -0.18 -10.13
CA ASN A 22 -4.35 -1.55 -9.92
C ASN A 22 -5.40 -2.56 -10.42
N ARG A 23 -6.48 -2.14 -11.11
CA ARG A 23 -7.50 -3.06 -11.65
C ARG A 23 -6.96 -3.98 -12.74
N SER A 24 -5.80 -3.64 -13.33
CA SER A 24 -5.10 -4.53 -14.26
C SER A 24 -4.77 -5.91 -13.68
N VAL A 25 -4.60 -6.03 -12.34
CA VAL A 25 -4.35 -7.32 -11.66
C VAL A 25 -5.61 -7.96 -11.06
N GLU A 26 -6.77 -7.34 -11.23
CA GLU A 26 -8.04 -7.81 -10.63
C GLU A 26 -8.39 -9.23 -11.09
N ASN A 27 -8.24 -9.47 -12.40
CA ASN A 27 -8.57 -10.76 -13.05
C ASN A 27 -7.43 -11.79 -13.02
N ASP A 28 -6.27 -11.45 -12.46
CA ASP A 28 -5.17 -12.40 -12.36
C ASP A 28 -5.57 -13.55 -11.42
N ALA A 29 -5.65 -14.78 -11.91
CA ALA A 29 -5.96 -15.94 -11.06
C ALA A 29 -4.98 -16.07 -9.88
N HIS A 30 -3.70 -15.80 -10.14
CA HIS A 30 -2.61 -15.88 -9.16
C HIS A 30 -1.61 -14.73 -9.37
N GLY A 31 -0.84 -14.39 -8.33
CA GLY A 31 0.28 -13.45 -8.45
C GLY A 31 -0.07 -11.96 -8.35
N ALA A 32 -1.34 -11.59 -8.16
CA ALA A 32 -1.75 -10.19 -7.98
C ALA A 32 -0.97 -9.49 -6.85
N GLY A 33 -0.84 -10.15 -5.69
CA GLY A 33 -0.11 -9.61 -4.54
C GLY A 33 1.36 -9.24 -4.84
N PRO A 34 2.20 -10.18 -5.31
CA PRO A 34 3.57 -9.89 -5.74
C PRO A 34 3.68 -8.79 -6.81
N LYS A 35 2.79 -8.78 -7.81
CA LYS A 35 2.80 -7.73 -8.85
C LYS A 35 2.52 -6.35 -8.25
N THR A 36 1.51 -6.24 -7.38
CA THR A 36 1.20 -4.99 -6.68
C THR A 36 2.33 -4.55 -5.75
N ALA A 37 2.98 -5.48 -5.04
CA ALA A 37 4.15 -5.20 -4.22
C ALA A 37 5.32 -4.64 -5.04
N GLN A 38 5.62 -5.26 -6.19
CA GLN A 38 6.63 -4.76 -7.12
C GLN A 38 6.27 -3.37 -7.64
N LYS A 39 4.99 -3.13 -7.93
CA LYS A 39 4.55 -1.83 -8.43
C LYS A 39 4.73 -0.71 -7.42
N LEU A 40 4.49 -0.95 -6.13
CA LEU A 40 4.77 0.04 -5.09
C LEU A 40 6.25 0.42 -5.01
N PHE A 41 7.14 -0.55 -5.19
CA PHE A 41 8.58 -0.28 -5.26
C PHE A 41 8.95 0.58 -6.47
N GLU A 42 8.38 0.29 -7.65
CA GLU A 42 8.57 1.12 -8.85
C GLU A 42 8.04 2.55 -8.69
N LEU A 43 6.99 2.74 -7.90
CA LEU A 43 6.45 4.06 -7.56
C LEU A 43 7.31 4.80 -6.54
N GLY A 44 8.35 4.17 -5.98
CA GLY A 44 9.21 4.76 -4.96
C GLY A 44 8.52 4.91 -3.61
N ALA A 45 7.49 4.11 -3.32
CA ALA A 45 6.79 4.19 -2.05
C ALA A 45 7.72 3.77 -0.90
N GLU A 46 7.78 4.58 0.16
CA GLU A 46 8.53 4.26 1.38
C GLU A 46 7.61 3.68 2.47
N ILE A 47 6.33 4.07 2.44
CA ILE A 47 5.31 3.72 3.43
C ILE A 47 4.07 3.21 2.69
N LEU A 48 3.50 2.12 3.21
CA LEU A 48 2.20 1.58 2.80
C LEU A 48 1.23 1.63 3.97
N ILE A 49 0.14 2.38 3.84
CA ILE A 49 -1.00 2.36 4.77
C ILE A 49 -2.10 1.48 4.17
N THR A 50 -2.58 0.49 4.91
CA THR A 50 -3.58 -0.46 4.42
C THR A 50 -4.45 -1.03 5.55
N GLY A 51 -5.56 -1.70 5.21
CA GLY A 51 -6.36 -2.49 6.16
C GLY A 51 -5.62 -3.72 6.69
N ASN A 52 -5.78 -4.87 6.01
CA ASN A 52 -5.32 -6.18 6.53
C ASN A 52 -3.86 -6.52 6.18
N GLY A 53 -3.15 -5.66 5.44
CA GLY A 53 -1.77 -5.89 5.01
C GLY A 53 -1.59 -6.80 3.77
N PRO A 54 -0.37 -6.85 3.22
CA PRO A 54 0.06 -7.90 2.30
C PRO A 54 0.21 -9.25 3.03
N GLY A 55 -0.14 -10.36 2.38
CA GLY A 55 0.05 -11.71 2.90
C GLY A 55 0.80 -12.61 1.93
N GLY A 56 1.34 -13.73 2.44
CA GLY A 56 2.06 -14.73 1.64
C GLY A 56 3.16 -14.10 0.78
N ASN A 57 3.19 -14.45 -0.51
CA ASN A 57 4.23 -13.98 -1.43
C ASN A 57 4.32 -12.45 -1.55
N ALA A 58 3.24 -11.70 -1.32
CA ALA A 58 3.27 -10.23 -1.38
C ALA A 58 4.11 -9.63 -0.25
N ALA A 59 3.99 -10.20 0.96
CA ALA A 59 4.78 -9.77 2.11
C ALA A 59 6.28 -10.03 1.86
N THR A 60 6.63 -11.21 1.34
CA THR A 60 8.01 -11.57 0.98
C THR A 60 8.63 -10.64 -0.08
N VAL A 61 7.82 -10.11 -1.00
CA VAL A 61 8.31 -9.10 -1.96
C VAL A 61 8.52 -7.76 -1.28
N LEU A 62 7.57 -7.28 -0.48
CA LEU A 62 7.69 -5.99 0.23
C LEU A 62 8.81 -5.96 1.27
N GLU A 63 9.09 -7.06 1.96
CA GLU A 63 10.23 -7.17 2.88
C GLU A 63 11.57 -6.86 2.19
N LYS A 64 11.69 -7.20 0.90
CA LYS A 64 12.90 -6.95 0.11
C LYS A 64 13.00 -5.52 -0.43
N THR A 65 11.90 -4.76 -0.42
CA THR A 65 11.85 -3.40 -0.97
C THR A 65 12.14 -2.35 0.10
N GLY A 66 12.08 -2.71 1.38
CA GLY A 66 12.25 -1.77 2.51
C GLY A 66 11.03 -0.89 2.77
N VAL A 67 9.90 -1.15 2.10
CA VAL A 67 8.63 -0.43 2.32
C VAL A 67 8.11 -0.75 3.73
N LYS A 68 7.87 0.28 4.54
CA LYS A 68 7.27 0.13 5.87
C LYS A 68 5.77 -0.03 5.75
N VAL A 69 5.20 -1.07 6.35
CA VAL A 69 3.77 -1.37 6.23
C VAL A 69 3.05 -1.04 7.54
N PHE A 70 1.98 -0.26 7.44
CA PHE A 70 1.09 0.08 8.53
C PHE A 70 -0.30 -0.49 8.26
N ILE A 71 -0.81 -1.27 9.20
CA ILE A 71 -2.11 -1.96 9.12
C ILE A 71 -3.13 -1.37 10.11
N GLY A 72 -4.40 -1.68 9.88
CA GLY A 72 -5.54 -1.27 10.73
C GLY A 72 -6.40 -0.15 10.14
N ALA A 73 -6.15 0.26 8.89
CA ALA A 73 -6.87 1.36 8.24
C ALA A 73 -8.08 0.92 7.39
N GLY A 74 -8.59 -0.31 7.58
CA GLY A 74 -9.60 -0.91 6.68
C GLY A 74 -10.95 -0.20 6.65
N GLU A 75 -11.33 0.43 7.76
CA GLU A 75 -12.62 1.13 7.94
C GLU A 75 -12.46 2.66 7.94
N MET A 76 -11.31 3.15 7.46
CA MET A 76 -10.96 4.58 7.45
C MET A 76 -11.05 5.13 6.03
N THR A 77 -11.48 6.38 5.90
CA THR A 77 -11.19 7.16 4.70
C THR A 77 -9.69 7.35 4.56
N VAL A 78 -9.23 7.70 3.35
CA VAL A 78 -7.81 7.99 3.09
C VAL A 78 -7.26 9.06 4.04
N LYS A 79 -8.04 10.12 4.29
CA LYS A 79 -7.62 11.21 5.18
C LYS A 79 -7.48 10.74 6.63
N GLU A 80 -8.45 9.97 7.12
CA GLU A 80 -8.38 9.39 8.47
C GLU A 80 -7.20 8.42 8.62
N ALA A 81 -6.93 7.60 7.61
CA ALA A 81 -5.82 6.66 7.60
C ALA A 81 -4.47 7.38 7.63
N PHE A 82 -4.31 8.44 6.84
CA PHE A 82 -3.11 9.28 6.85
C PHE A 82 -2.93 9.98 8.19
N ASP A 83 -3.98 10.58 8.74
CA ASP A 83 -3.91 11.24 10.05
C ASP A 83 -3.61 10.20 11.16
N ALA A 84 -4.19 9.01 11.11
CA ALA A 84 -3.89 7.92 12.05
C ALA A 84 -2.41 7.48 11.97
N TYR A 85 -1.84 7.41 10.77
CA TYR A 85 -0.42 7.15 10.55
C TYR A 85 0.45 8.26 11.18
N LYS A 86 0.18 9.54 10.87
CA LYS A 86 0.97 10.68 11.40
C LYS A 86 0.88 10.82 12.93
N ASN A 87 -0.14 10.22 13.55
CA ASN A 87 -0.33 10.22 15.00
C ASN A 87 0.04 8.87 15.66
N ASP A 88 0.80 8.00 14.99
CA ASP A 88 1.28 6.71 15.51
C ASP A 88 0.16 5.76 16.00
N LYS A 89 -1.03 5.85 15.42
CA LYS A 89 -2.21 5.04 15.81
C LYS A 89 -2.34 3.72 15.05
N LEU A 90 -1.54 3.53 14.00
CA LEU A 90 -1.54 2.31 13.19
C LEU A 90 -0.43 1.36 13.62
N LYS A 91 -0.63 0.06 13.37
CA LYS A 91 0.34 -0.98 13.71
C LYS A 91 1.32 -1.20 12.56
N ALA A 92 2.62 -1.04 12.82
CA ALA A 92 3.67 -1.45 11.90
C ALA A 92 3.82 -2.99 11.89
N ILE A 93 4.04 -3.57 10.70
CA ILE A 93 4.33 -5.00 10.51
C ILE A 93 5.54 -5.23 9.61
#